data_AF-A0AAW9K6A4-F1
#
_entry.id   AF-A0AAW9K6A4-F1
#
_cell.length_a   1.000
_cell.length_b   1.000
_cell.length_c   1.000
_cell.angle_alpha   90.00
_cell.angle_beta   90.00
_cell.angle_gamma   90.00
#
_symmetry.space_group_name_H-M   'P 1'
#
loop_
_entity.id
_entity.type
_entity.pdbx_description
1 polymer ?
#
loop_
_entity_poly.entity_id
_entity_poly.type
_entity_poly.pdbx_seq_one_letter_code
_entity_poly.pdbx_strand_id
1 'polypeptide(L)'
;VNYVCDDLRVVFKTKDIDNIISYSKNATEILLGSDEVTLIYKGKTSLSRNPQRGKNAMFLFIRDFYDFDFKEKGIINMINFIKDYLLDDFYGEKIGLYREDKEMGKSSICPMTIKWENGKGEVSLDYRYPKNIESSEIKNRFYELSKEYKFDVEIEREKKLLYVSNDSELIIALKEAYKRVMNEEANTITKGGASYARVLKNGVAFGATFEGEEPNPHMPNENMSIDSLMKAREI
;
A
#
# COMPACT_ATOMS: atom_id res chain seq x y z
N VAL A 1 -3.87 -1.25 9.39
CA VAL A 1 -4.44 -2.04 8.26
C VAL A 1 -3.37 -2.13 7.17
N ASN A 2 -3.25 -3.23 6.41
CA ASN A 2 -2.26 -3.38 5.31
C ASN A 2 -2.93 -3.64 3.96
N TYR A 3 -4.14 -3.11 3.79
CA TYR A 3 -5.00 -3.33 2.64
C TYR A 3 -5.48 -2.00 2.10
N VAL A 4 -5.83 -1.98 0.82
CA VAL A 4 -6.62 -0.90 0.22
C VAL A 4 -7.92 -0.73 1.01
N CYS A 5 -8.36 0.51 1.25
CA CYS A 5 -9.71 0.77 1.79
C CYS A 5 -10.74 0.23 0.80
N ASP A 6 -11.34 -0.91 1.10
CA ASP A 6 -12.31 -1.61 0.26
C ASP A 6 -13.76 -1.49 0.79
N ASP A 7 -13.91 -0.91 1.98
CA ASP A 7 -15.19 -0.60 2.60
C ASP A 7 -15.09 0.76 3.27
N LEU A 8 -16.00 1.66 2.92
CA LEU A 8 -16.13 2.98 3.53
C LEU A 8 -17.59 3.29 3.80
N ARG A 9 -17.90 3.57 5.06
CA ARG A 9 -19.19 4.07 5.52
C ARG A 9 -19.08 5.55 5.84
N VAL A 10 -19.94 6.36 5.24
CA VAL A 10 -20.02 7.81 5.47
C VAL A 10 -21.41 8.16 5.96
N VAL A 11 -21.51 8.97 7.00
CA VAL A 11 -22.79 9.37 7.60
C VAL A 11 -22.91 10.88 7.57
N PHE A 12 -23.93 11.38 6.88
CA PHE A 12 -24.29 12.79 6.85
C PHE A 12 -25.50 13.02 7.74
N LYS A 13 -25.36 13.86 8.77
CA LYS A 13 -26.48 14.35 9.58
C LYS A 13 -27.04 15.60 8.92
N THR A 14 -28.15 15.47 8.21
CA THR A 14 -28.74 16.55 7.42
C THR A 14 -30.23 16.34 7.21
N LYS A 15 -30.96 17.45 7.10
CA LYS A 15 -32.35 17.47 6.63
C LYS A 15 -32.46 17.55 5.11
N ASP A 16 -31.40 18.03 4.47
CA ASP A 16 -31.31 18.15 3.02
C ASP A 16 -30.75 16.85 2.44
N ILE A 17 -31.60 15.82 2.45
CA ILE A 17 -31.28 14.48 1.99
C ILE A 17 -31.02 14.48 0.48
N ASP A 18 -31.85 15.21 -0.29
CA ASP A 18 -31.78 15.25 -1.75
C ASP A 18 -30.45 15.81 -2.24
N ASN A 19 -29.90 16.81 -1.56
CA ASN A 19 -28.58 17.33 -1.87
C ASN A 19 -27.49 16.24 -1.73
N ILE A 20 -27.46 15.48 -0.63
CA ILE A 20 -26.47 14.41 -0.46
C ILE A 20 -26.63 13.33 -1.54
N ILE A 21 -27.86 12.92 -1.83
CA ILE A 21 -28.14 11.91 -2.87
C ILE A 21 -27.63 12.40 -4.24
N SER A 22 -27.77 13.68 -4.57
CA SER A 22 -27.35 14.23 -5.86
C SER A 22 -25.83 14.10 -6.13
N TYR A 23 -25.01 14.08 -5.08
CA TYR A 23 -23.55 13.88 -5.17
C TYR A 23 -23.14 12.39 -5.11
N SER A 24 -23.97 11.51 -4.55
CA SER A 24 -23.64 10.13 -4.17
C SER A 24 -23.61 9.11 -5.33
N LYS A 25 -23.04 9.48 -6.48
CA LYS A 25 -23.10 8.70 -7.74
C LYS A 25 -22.36 7.37 -7.67
N ASN A 26 -21.31 7.27 -6.87
CA ASN A 26 -20.47 6.09 -6.74
C ASN A 26 -20.80 5.25 -5.48
N ALA A 27 -21.78 5.66 -4.68
CA ALA A 27 -22.24 4.91 -3.52
C ALA A 27 -22.84 3.57 -3.98
N THR A 28 -22.47 2.49 -3.30
CA THR A 28 -23.01 1.14 -3.55
C THR A 28 -24.37 0.96 -2.89
N GLU A 29 -24.55 1.57 -1.72
CA GLU A 29 -25.80 1.54 -0.97
C GLU A 29 -26.01 2.91 -0.31
N ILE A 30 -27.27 3.36 -0.28
CA ILE A 30 -27.72 4.59 0.35
C ILE A 30 -28.84 4.23 1.30
N LEU A 31 -28.66 4.51 2.59
CA LEU A 31 -29.65 4.28 3.64
C LEU A 31 -30.16 5.62 4.16
N LEU A 32 -31.49 5.76 4.15
CA LEU A 32 -32.17 7.00 4.53
C LEU A 32 -32.74 6.89 5.95
N GLY A 33 -32.38 7.83 6.80
CA GLY A 33 -33.01 8.11 8.10
C GLY A 33 -33.84 9.39 8.05
N SER A 34 -34.42 9.78 9.19
CA SER A 34 -35.26 10.99 9.27
C SER A 34 -34.46 12.30 9.09
N ASP A 35 -33.23 12.35 9.61
CA ASP A 35 -32.31 13.50 9.51
C ASP A 35 -30.87 13.01 9.25
N GLU A 36 -30.74 11.88 8.55
CA GLU A 36 -29.47 11.20 8.32
C GLU A 36 -29.45 10.50 6.96
N VAL A 37 -28.33 10.57 6.26
CA VAL A 37 -28.04 9.76 5.07
C VAL A 37 -26.75 8.98 5.34
N THR A 38 -26.83 7.65 5.29
CA THR A 38 -25.65 6.79 5.33
C THR A 38 -25.34 6.32 3.91
N LEU A 39 -24.10 6.56 3.48
CA LEU A 39 -23.55 6.08 2.21
C LEU A 39 -22.56 4.95 2.48
N ILE A 40 -22.66 3.89 1.70
CA ILE A 40 -21.71 2.78 1.73
C ILE A 40 -21.02 2.68 0.38
N TYR A 41 -19.70 2.76 0.40
CA TYR A 41 -18.84 2.60 -0.76
C TYR A 41 -18.11 1.25 -0.66
N LYS A 42 -18.32 0.39 -1.65
CA LYS A 42 -17.61 -0.89 -1.75
C LYS A 42 -16.56 -0.84 -2.85
N GLY A 43 -15.37 -1.25 -2.47
CA GLY A 43 -14.20 -1.40 -3.31
C GLY A 43 -13.89 -2.87 -3.60
N LYS A 44 -12.62 -3.13 -3.86
CA LYS A 44 -12.07 -4.48 -4.03
C LYS A 44 -10.79 -4.58 -3.22
N THR A 45 -10.73 -5.54 -2.32
CA THR A 45 -9.58 -5.78 -1.46
C THR A 45 -8.32 -6.06 -2.27
N SER A 46 -7.22 -5.47 -1.86
CA SER A 46 -5.86 -5.84 -2.26
C SER A 46 -4.89 -5.46 -1.15
N LEU A 47 -3.75 -6.13 -1.09
CA LEU A 47 -2.66 -5.73 -0.19
C LEU A 47 -2.16 -4.34 -0.57
N SER A 48 -1.80 -3.53 0.43
CA SER A 48 -1.28 -2.16 0.26
C SER A 48 -0.01 -2.08 -0.61
N ARG A 49 0.70 -3.20 -0.77
CA ARG A 49 1.87 -3.33 -1.65
C ARG A 49 1.54 -3.37 -3.14
N ASN A 50 0.30 -3.69 -3.47
CA ASN A 50 -0.21 -3.78 -4.84
C ASN A 50 -1.58 -3.07 -4.91
N PRO A 51 -1.66 -1.77 -4.61
CA PRO A 51 -2.93 -1.06 -4.52
C PRO A 51 -3.68 -1.03 -5.86
N GLN A 52 -2.95 -1.05 -6.98
CA GLN A 52 -3.48 -1.10 -8.35
C GLN A 52 -4.28 -2.38 -8.68
N ARG A 53 -4.19 -3.44 -7.86
CA ARG A 53 -5.00 -4.67 -8.02
C ARG A 53 -6.36 -4.60 -7.34
N GLY A 54 -6.55 -3.59 -6.48
CA GLY A 54 -7.80 -3.34 -5.76
C GLY A 54 -8.63 -2.21 -6.39
N LYS A 55 -9.71 -1.86 -5.71
CA LYS A 55 -10.51 -0.67 -5.99
C LYS A 55 -10.71 0.06 -4.67
N ASN A 56 -10.21 1.28 -4.55
CA ASN A 56 -10.23 2.01 -3.29
C ASN A 56 -11.58 2.72 -3.10
N ALA A 57 -12.34 2.32 -2.08
CA ALA A 57 -13.63 2.91 -1.71
C ALA A 57 -13.49 4.38 -1.32
N MET A 58 -12.35 4.78 -0.72
CA MET A 58 -12.03 6.18 -0.45
C MET A 58 -12.09 7.02 -1.72
N PHE A 59 -11.54 6.52 -2.84
CA PHE A 59 -11.52 7.26 -4.10
C PHE A 59 -12.89 7.42 -4.73
N LEU A 60 -13.85 6.53 -4.42
CA LEU A 60 -15.24 6.68 -4.85
C LEU A 60 -15.92 7.82 -4.09
N PHE A 61 -15.77 7.85 -2.77
CA PHE A 61 -16.26 8.94 -1.94
C PHE A 61 -15.65 10.29 -2.33
N ILE A 62 -14.34 10.34 -2.54
CA ILE A 62 -13.67 11.59 -2.94
C ILE A 62 -14.23 12.11 -4.26
N ARG A 63 -14.44 11.25 -5.28
CA ARG A 63 -15.05 11.65 -6.55
C ARG A 63 -16.46 12.21 -6.41
N ASP A 64 -17.25 11.65 -5.50
CA ASP A 64 -18.60 12.12 -5.24
C ASP A 64 -18.59 13.48 -4.53
N PHE A 65 -17.65 13.70 -3.61
CA PHE A 65 -17.75 14.81 -2.65
C PHE A 65 -16.65 15.88 -2.76
N TYR A 66 -15.73 15.83 -3.72
CA TYR A 66 -14.66 16.83 -3.77
C TYR A 66 -15.13 18.26 -4.11
N ASP A 67 -16.30 18.41 -4.75
CA ASP A 67 -16.96 19.69 -5.03
C ASP A 67 -18.11 20.00 -4.04
N PHE A 68 -18.26 19.20 -2.99
CA PHE A 68 -19.30 19.41 -1.99
C PHE A 68 -18.92 20.53 -1.01
N ASP A 69 -19.90 21.36 -0.65
CA ASP A 69 -19.71 22.49 0.27
C ASP A 69 -19.64 22.03 1.74
N PHE A 70 -18.51 21.45 2.13
CA PHE A 70 -18.24 21.11 3.52
C PHE A 70 -18.01 22.38 4.36
N LYS A 71 -18.62 22.43 5.54
CA LYS A 71 -18.48 23.58 6.46
C LYS A 71 -17.15 23.60 7.20
N GLU A 72 -16.57 22.43 7.45
CA GLU A 72 -15.35 22.30 8.26
C GLU A 72 -14.10 22.36 7.38
N LYS A 73 -13.19 23.31 7.65
CA LYS A 73 -11.95 23.46 6.85
C LYS A 73 -11.07 22.21 6.86
N GLY A 74 -11.08 21.44 7.95
CA GLY A 74 -10.26 20.24 8.08
C GLY A 74 -10.65 19.16 7.05
N ILE A 75 -11.95 18.89 6.87
CA ILE A 75 -12.40 17.89 5.89
C ILE A 75 -12.18 18.39 4.46
N ILE A 76 -12.36 19.70 4.21
CA ILE A 76 -12.05 20.32 2.91
C ILE A 76 -10.57 20.09 2.56
N ASN A 77 -9.66 20.39 3.49
CA ASN A 77 -8.23 20.20 3.27
C ASN A 77 -7.87 18.73 3.05
N MET A 78 -8.44 17.82 3.86
CA MET A 78 -8.22 16.38 3.71
C MET A 78 -8.68 15.86 2.34
N ILE A 79 -9.88 16.26 1.90
CA ILE A 79 -10.43 15.87 0.61
C ILE A 79 -9.59 16.42 -0.55
N ASN A 80 -9.18 17.69 -0.48
CA ASN A 80 -8.33 18.30 -1.50
C ASN A 80 -6.95 17.63 -1.55
N PHE A 81 -6.32 17.34 -0.40
CA PHE A 81 -5.07 16.58 -0.36
C PHE A 81 -5.19 15.22 -1.07
N ILE A 82 -6.25 14.47 -0.77
CA ILE A 82 -6.48 13.17 -1.42
C ILE A 82 -6.74 13.35 -2.92
N LYS A 83 -7.58 14.30 -3.33
CA LYS A 83 -7.90 14.59 -4.73
C LYS A 83 -6.63 14.95 -5.53
N ASP A 84 -5.84 15.86 -4.99
CA ASP A 84 -4.71 16.47 -5.69
C ASP A 84 -3.52 15.50 -5.78
N TYR A 85 -3.28 14.70 -4.73
CA TYR A 85 -2.04 13.93 -4.59
C TYR A 85 -2.18 12.40 -4.55
N LEU A 86 -3.37 11.85 -4.30
CA LEU A 86 -3.53 10.42 -4.05
C LEU A 86 -4.55 9.74 -4.97
N LEU A 87 -5.56 10.47 -5.43
CA LEU A 87 -6.66 9.93 -6.22
C LEU A 87 -6.13 9.25 -7.49
N ASP A 88 -6.34 7.95 -7.63
CA ASP A 88 -5.86 7.10 -8.74
C ASP A 88 -4.34 7.08 -8.97
N ASP A 89 -3.54 7.52 -7.98
CA ASP A 89 -2.09 7.42 -8.04
C ASP A 89 -1.60 6.28 -7.16
N PHE A 90 -1.11 5.23 -7.81
CA PHE A 90 -0.63 4.02 -7.15
C PHE A 90 0.89 4.02 -6.93
N TYR A 91 1.61 4.94 -7.57
CA TYR A 91 3.07 4.92 -7.64
C TYR A 91 3.73 6.17 -7.05
N GLY A 92 2.94 7.18 -6.70
CA GLY A 92 3.40 8.42 -6.08
C GLY A 92 3.84 9.48 -7.09
N GLU A 93 3.31 9.44 -8.31
CA GLU A 93 3.59 10.42 -9.36
C GLU A 93 3.11 11.82 -8.99
N LYS A 94 1.86 11.96 -8.50
CA LYS A 94 1.25 13.25 -8.17
C LYS A 94 1.94 13.93 -7.00
N ILE A 95 2.30 13.14 -5.99
CA ILE A 95 3.08 13.59 -4.83
C ILE A 95 4.56 13.86 -5.19
N GLY A 96 5.01 13.48 -6.39
CA GLY A 96 6.38 13.74 -6.84
C GLY A 96 7.43 12.79 -6.24
N LEU A 97 6.98 11.68 -5.65
CA LEU A 97 7.85 10.67 -5.04
C LEU A 97 8.04 9.43 -5.92
N TYR A 98 7.45 9.38 -7.11
CA TYR A 98 7.63 8.26 -8.04
C TYR A 98 9.12 7.93 -8.25
N ARG A 99 9.46 6.66 -8.06
CA ARG A 99 10.79 6.12 -8.33
C ARG A 99 10.69 4.75 -8.96
N GLU A 100 11.61 4.47 -9.84
CA GLU A 100 11.76 3.16 -10.46
C GLU A 100 13.24 2.78 -10.45
N ASP A 101 13.52 1.54 -10.04
CA ASP A 101 14.85 0.95 -10.04
C ASP A 101 14.79 -0.38 -10.78
N LYS A 102 15.83 -0.68 -11.55
CA LYS A 102 15.87 -1.88 -12.40
C LYS A 102 15.73 -3.19 -11.61
N GLU A 103 16.22 -3.21 -10.37
CA GLU A 103 16.28 -4.41 -9.54
C GLU A 103 15.14 -4.44 -8.51
N MET A 104 14.68 -3.28 -8.05
CA MET A 104 13.62 -3.14 -7.03
C MET A 104 12.22 -2.82 -7.58
N GLY A 105 12.11 -2.46 -8.86
CA GLY A 105 10.87 -2.04 -9.49
C GLY A 105 10.43 -0.64 -9.06
N LYS A 106 9.12 -0.41 -9.10
CA LYS A 106 8.49 0.90 -8.86
C LYS A 106 8.17 1.13 -7.38
N SER A 107 8.19 2.38 -6.95
CA SER A 107 7.55 2.82 -5.71
C SER A 107 6.05 2.53 -5.74
N SER A 108 5.42 2.41 -4.58
CA SER A 108 3.97 2.28 -4.48
C SER A 108 3.42 3.10 -3.31
N ILE A 109 2.30 3.77 -3.51
CA ILE A 109 1.57 4.49 -2.46
C ILE A 109 0.14 3.95 -2.35
N CYS A 110 -0.32 3.71 -1.12
CA CYS A 110 -1.65 3.18 -0.84
C CYS A 110 -2.32 3.95 0.30
N PRO A 111 -3.37 4.74 0.03
CA PRO A 111 -4.28 5.23 1.06
C PRO A 111 -5.12 4.09 1.63
N MET A 112 -4.87 3.73 2.89
CA MET A 112 -5.39 2.52 3.52
C MET A 112 -6.64 2.77 4.35
N THR A 113 -6.71 3.92 5.04
CA THR A 113 -7.87 4.28 5.85
C THR A 113 -8.14 5.77 5.75
N ILE A 114 -9.41 6.13 5.87
CA ILE A 114 -9.87 7.50 6.09
C ILE A 114 -10.85 7.46 7.27
N LYS A 115 -10.74 8.41 8.19
CA LYS A 115 -11.66 8.59 9.30
C LYS A 115 -11.96 10.06 9.48
N TRP A 116 -13.17 10.37 9.91
CA TRP A 116 -13.58 11.70 10.31
C TRP A 116 -14.56 11.60 11.48
N GLU A 117 -14.11 11.98 12.68
CA GLU A 117 -14.93 11.93 13.89
C GLU A 117 -14.61 13.12 14.79
N ASN A 118 -15.64 13.72 15.39
CA ASN A 118 -15.50 14.82 16.36
C ASN A 118 -14.60 15.98 15.88
N GLY A 119 -14.71 16.35 14.59
CA GLY A 119 -13.92 17.42 13.96
C GLY A 119 -12.45 17.07 13.71
N LYS A 120 -12.07 15.80 13.83
CA LYS A 120 -10.71 15.30 13.57
C LYS A 120 -10.73 14.29 12.42
N GLY A 121 -9.85 14.52 11.45
CA GLY A 121 -9.63 13.63 10.32
C GLY A 121 -8.31 12.87 10.44
N GLU A 122 -8.30 11.62 9.96
CA GLU A 122 -7.11 10.79 9.88
C GLU A 122 -7.09 10.07 8.53
N VAL A 123 -5.96 10.12 7.83
CA VAL A 123 -5.70 9.32 6.63
C VAL A 123 -4.40 8.56 6.83
N SER A 124 -4.44 7.22 6.73
CA SER A 124 -3.23 6.40 6.79
C SER A 124 -2.78 5.98 5.39
N LEU A 125 -1.45 5.96 5.19
CA LEU A 125 -0.81 5.72 3.90
C LEU A 125 0.30 4.67 4.09
N ASP A 126 0.40 3.70 3.18
CA ASP A 126 1.58 2.83 3.05
C ASP A 126 2.37 3.29 1.82
N TYR A 127 3.60 3.74 2.04
CA TYR A 127 4.53 4.12 0.98
C TYR A 127 5.72 3.16 0.95
N ARG A 128 5.94 2.54 -0.20
CA ARG A 128 7.04 1.60 -0.43
C ARG A 128 7.91 2.15 -1.54
N TYR A 129 9.21 2.01 -1.37
CA TYR A 129 10.17 2.67 -2.23
C TYR A 129 11.39 1.82 -2.56
N PRO A 130 11.94 1.98 -3.79
CA PRO A 130 13.19 1.37 -4.22
C PRO A 130 14.43 2.03 -3.58
N LYS A 131 15.62 1.46 -3.82
CA LYS A 131 16.89 1.92 -3.24
C LYS A 131 17.39 3.28 -3.70
N ASN A 132 16.83 3.84 -4.76
CA ASN A 132 17.21 5.12 -5.33
C ASN A 132 16.41 6.31 -4.76
N ILE A 133 15.84 6.16 -3.56
CA ILE A 133 15.26 7.26 -2.78
C ILE A 133 15.45 7.02 -1.29
N GLU A 134 15.74 8.10 -0.59
CA GLU A 134 16.00 8.08 0.85
C GLU A 134 14.72 8.37 1.66
N SER A 135 14.64 7.79 2.85
CA SER A 135 13.52 8.02 3.78
C SER A 135 13.36 9.50 4.15
N SER A 136 14.45 10.24 4.24
CA SER A 136 14.44 11.69 4.53
C SER A 136 13.74 12.49 3.43
N GLU A 137 13.92 12.14 2.16
CA GLU A 137 13.26 12.80 1.03
C GLU A 137 11.74 12.63 1.09
N ILE A 138 11.30 11.41 1.38
CA ILE A 138 9.88 11.07 1.56
C ILE A 138 9.28 11.87 2.71
N LYS A 139 9.94 11.89 3.87
CA LYS A 139 9.51 12.64 5.05
C LYS A 139 9.41 14.13 4.78
N ASN A 140 10.44 14.72 4.16
CA ASN A 140 10.45 16.13 3.80
C ASN A 140 9.28 16.49 2.90
N ARG A 141 8.98 15.65 1.89
CA ARG A 141 7.84 15.88 1.01
C ARG A 141 6.50 15.88 1.76
N PHE A 142 6.29 14.93 2.67
CA PHE A 142 5.09 14.94 3.51
C PHE A 142 5.04 16.15 4.46
N TYR A 143 6.16 16.61 5.01
CA TYR A 143 6.21 17.83 5.83
C TYR A 143 5.92 19.12 5.04
N GLU A 144 6.28 19.18 3.75
CA GLU A 144 5.88 20.30 2.88
C GLU A 144 4.36 20.31 2.67
N LEU A 145 3.79 19.16 2.29
CA LEU A 145 2.36 18.98 2.08
C LEU A 145 1.55 19.25 3.37
N SER A 146 2.12 18.90 4.53
CA SER A 146 1.51 19.15 5.83
C SER A 146 1.32 20.65 6.09
N LYS A 147 2.28 21.48 5.68
CA LYS A 147 2.18 22.95 5.78
C LYS A 147 1.17 23.53 4.81
N GLU A 148 1.07 22.95 3.61
CA GLU A 148 0.13 23.37 2.56
C GLU A 148 -1.31 23.06 2.96
N TYR A 149 -1.61 21.82 3.35
CA TYR A 149 -2.96 21.35 3.68
C TYR A 149 -3.31 21.38 5.17
N LYS A 150 -2.41 21.87 6.02
CA LYS A 150 -2.64 22.07 7.48
C LYS A 150 -2.97 20.77 8.22
N PHE A 151 -2.16 19.73 7.99
CA PHE A 151 -2.22 18.48 8.75
C PHE A 151 -0.88 18.21 9.46
N ASP A 152 -0.90 17.31 10.43
CA ASP A 152 0.29 16.78 11.08
C ASP A 152 0.71 15.45 10.43
N VAL A 153 2.01 15.17 10.41
CA VAL A 153 2.57 13.92 9.88
C VAL A 153 3.07 13.08 11.03
N GLU A 154 2.49 11.89 11.18
CA GLU A 154 2.95 10.86 12.12
C GLU A 154 3.50 9.65 11.35
N ILE A 155 4.68 9.16 11.77
CA ILE A 155 5.27 7.94 11.23
C ILE A 155 4.95 6.79 12.18
N GLU A 156 3.85 6.08 11.92
CA GLU A 156 3.46 4.91 12.73
C GLU A 156 4.50 3.79 12.66
N ARG A 157 5.07 3.58 11.47
CA ARG A 157 6.02 2.49 11.23
C ARG A 157 6.95 2.82 10.08
N GLU A 158 8.24 2.65 10.34
CA GLU A 158 9.29 2.69 9.33
C GLU A 158 10.02 1.35 9.29
N LYS A 159 10.23 0.82 8.09
CA LYS A 159 11.12 -0.32 7.87
C LYS A 159 12.29 0.15 7.03
N LYS A 160 13.50 0.07 7.59
CA LYS A 160 14.71 0.39 6.85
C LYS A 160 14.77 -0.42 5.56
N LEU A 161 15.14 0.27 4.48
CA LEU A 161 15.44 -0.34 3.20
C LEU A 161 16.51 -1.43 3.40
N LEU A 162 16.25 -2.61 2.86
CA LEU A 162 17.22 -3.70 2.76
C LEU A 162 17.37 -4.03 1.29
N TYR A 163 18.59 -3.85 0.80
CA TYR A 163 19.02 -4.26 -0.51
C TYR A 163 20.43 -4.85 -0.38
N VAL A 164 20.62 -6.06 -0.88
CA VAL A 164 21.92 -6.74 -0.87
C VAL A 164 22.33 -6.88 -2.33
N SER A 165 23.51 -6.35 -2.68
CA SER A 165 23.99 -6.35 -4.07
C SER A 165 24.13 -7.78 -4.58
N ASN A 166 23.79 -7.97 -5.85
CA ASN A 166 23.98 -9.22 -6.56
C ASN A 166 25.46 -9.68 -6.59
N ASP A 167 26.37 -8.72 -6.50
CA ASP A 167 27.83 -8.93 -6.49
C ASP A 167 28.42 -9.03 -5.08
N SER A 168 27.57 -9.09 -4.05
CA SER A 168 28.03 -9.28 -2.67
C SER A 168 28.57 -10.69 -2.46
N GLU A 169 29.58 -10.82 -1.60
CA GLU A 169 30.16 -12.12 -1.22
C GLU A 169 29.10 -13.13 -0.79
N LEU A 170 28.10 -12.70 -0.02
CA LEU A 170 26.99 -13.54 0.41
C LEU A 170 26.15 -14.05 -0.78
N ILE A 171 25.74 -13.18 -1.69
CA ILE A 171 24.91 -13.59 -2.83
C ILE A 171 25.70 -14.53 -3.75
N ILE A 172 26.97 -14.22 -4.02
CA ILE A 172 27.84 -15.06 -4.85
C ILE A 172 27.95 -16.46 -4.22
N ALA A 173 28.23 -16.56 -2.92
CA ALA A 173 28.34 -17.85 -2.23
C ALA A 173 27.04 -18.67 -2.29
N LEU A 174 25.88 -18.02 -2.10
CA LEU A 174 24.57 -18.69 -2.19
C LEU A 174 24.26 -19.18 -3.62
N LYS A 175 24.60 -18.38 -4.64
CA LYS A 175 24.44 -18.79 -6.04
C LYS A 175 25.32 -19.99 -6.39
N GLU A 176 26.55 -20.01 -5.90
CA GLU A 176 27.45 -21.16 -6.09
C GLU A 176 26.92 -22.43 -5.41
N ALA A 177 26.42 -22.33 -4.17
CA ALA A 177 25.82 -23.46 -3.47
C ALA A 177 24.61 -24.01 -4.26
N TYR A 178 23.70 -23.14 -4.68
CA TYR A 178 22.57 -23.51 -5.54
C TYR A 178 23.03 -24.21 -6.82
N LYS A 179 23.98 -23.61 -7.55
CA LYS A 179 24.47 -24.15 -8.82
C LYS A 179 25.13 -25.52 -8.68
N ARG A 180 25.82 -25.79 -7.56
CA ARG A 180 26.46 -27.10 -7.32
C ARG A 180 25.44 -28.25 -7.20
N VAL A 181 24.27 -27.99 -6.62
CA VAL A 181 23.23 -29.01 -6.41
C VAL A 181 22.25 -29.06 -7.59
N MET A 182 21.84 -27.89 -8.09
CA MET A 182 20.81 -27.78 -9.12
C MET A 182 21.37 -27.88 -10.54
N ASN A 183 22.69 -27.71 -10.71
CA ASN A 183 23.37 -27.63 -12.01
C ASN A 183 22.78 -26.54 -12.94
N GLU A 184 22.24 -25.48 -12.34
CA GLU A 184 21.55 -24.36 -12.98
C GLU A 184 22.01 -23.03 -12.34
N GLU A 185 21.93 -21.94 -13.10
CA GLU A 185 22.23 -20.61 -12.58
C GLU A 185 21.10 -20.11 -11.66
N ALA A 186 21.48 -19.58 -10.50
CA ALA A 186 20.53 -19.00 -9.55
C ALA A 186 20.13 -17.57 -9.95
N ASN A 187 18.82 -17.36 -10.10
CA ASN A 187 18.24 -16.04 -10.32
C ASN A 187 17.99 -15.30 -9.00
N THR A 188 18.24 -14.00 -8.98
CA THR A 188 17.96 -13.13 -7.83
C THR A 188 16.77 -12.23 -8.13
N ILE A 189 15.86 -12.12 -7.16
CA ILE A 189 14.71 -11.24 -7.24
C ILE A 189 14.60 -10.39 -5.98
N THR A 190 14.06 -9.20 -6.12
CA THR A 190 13.61 -8.41 -4.98
C THR A 190 12.09 -8.55 -4.84
N LYS A 191 11.58 -8.45 -3.61
CA LYS A 191 10.14 -8.45 -3.34
C LYS A 191 9.81 -7.32 -2.38
N GLY A 192 8.68 -6.66 -2.59
CA GLY A 192 8.16 -5.62 -1.68
C GLY A 192 7.66 -6.16 -0.32
N GLY A 193 7.73 -7.48 -0.08
CA GLY A 193 7.43 -8.08 1.22
C GLY A 193 8.54 -7.83 2.24
N ALA A 194 8.17 -7.79 3.52
CA ALA A 194 9.15 -7.72 4.60
C ALA A 194 9.32 -9.10 5.25
N SER A 195 10.52 -9.65 5.21
CA SER A 195 10.92 -10.87 5.93
C SER A 195 11.85 -10.53 7.10
N TYR A 196 12.17 -11.53 7.93
CA TYR A 196 13.18 -11.42 8.99
C TYR A 196 14.56 -11.01 8.50
N ALA A 197 14.86 -11.18 7.20
CA ALA A 197 16.10 -10.73 6.57
C ALA A 197 16.43 -9.27 6.91
N ARG A 198 15.40 -8.41 7.05
CA ARG A 198 15.57 -6.97 7.37
C ARG A 198 16.19 -6.67 8.73
N VAL A 199 16.25 -7.63 9.63
CA VAL A 199 16.94 -7.48 10.92
C VAL A 199 18.46 -7.50 10.74
N LEU A 200 18.95 -8.15 9.68
CA LEU A 200 20.37 -8.27 9.37
C LEU A 200 20.79 -7.21 8.35
N LYS A 201 22.03 -6.71 8.47
CA LYS A 201 22.61 -5.76 7.51
C LYS A 201 22.63 -6.30 6.08
N ASN A 202 22.98 -7.58 5.94
CA ASN A 202 23.07 -8.29 4.66
C ASN A 202 22.09 -9.48 4.63
N GLY A 203 20.93 -9.38 5.30
CA GLY A 203 19.98 -10.50 5.30
C GLY A 203 19.37 -10.71 3.92
N VAL A 204 19.16 -11.98 3.56
CA VAL A 204 18.45 -12.37 2.33
C VAL A 204 17.49 -13.50 2.65
N ALA A 205 16.43 -13.64 1.86
CA ALA A 205 15.60 -14.83 1.89
C ALA A 205 16.14 -15.81 0.86
N PHE A 206 16.46 -17.02 1.31
CA PHE A 206 16.97 -18.11 0.50
C PHE A 206 16.35 -19.40 1.04
N GLY A 207 15.69 -20.18 0.20
CA GLY A 207 14.96 -21.34 0.69
C GLY A 207 13.87 -21.82 -0.25
N ALA A 208 13.11 -22.79 0.26
CA ALA A 208 12.83 -24.03 -0.45
C ALA A 208 11.63 -24.03 -1.41
N THR A 209 11.29 -22.88 -1.97
CA THR A 209 10.30 -22.80 -3.04
C THR A 209 11.02 -22.57 -4.35
N PHE A 210 10.88 -23.53 -5.26
CA PHE A 210 11.47 -23.48 -6.60
C PHE A 210 10.49 -22.90 -7.62
N GLU A 211 11.02 -22.54 -8.79
CA GLU A 211 10.19 -22.01 -9.88
C GLU A 211 9.14 -23.02 -10.33
N GLY A 212 7.90 -22.55 -10.49
CA GLY A 212 6.75 -23.40 -10.85
C GLY A 212 6.01 -24.05 -9.66
N GLU A 213 6.53 -23.96 -8.43
CA GLU A 213 5.85 -24.50 -7.26
C GLU A 213 4.79 -23.56 -6.70
N GLU A 214 3.68 -24.14 -6.24
CA GLU A 214 2.57 -23.42 -5.58
C GLU A 214 2.39 -23.92 -4.14
N PRO A 215 3.19 -23.41 -3.18
CA PRO A 215 3.12 -23.87 -1.80
C PRO A 215 1.87 -23.37 -1.04
N ASN A 216 1.10 -22.43 -1.60
CA ASN A 216 -0.12 -21.86 -0.99
C ASN A 216 0.03 -21.43 0.48
N PRO A 217 1.10 -20.71 0.88
CA PRO A 217 1.32 -20.34 2.27
C PRO A 217 0.16 -19.51 2.81
N HIS A 218 -0.36 -19.89 3.97
CA HIS A 218 -1.52 -19.27 4.63
C HIS A 218 -2.84 -19.34 3.84
N MET A 219 -2.97 -20.28 2.90
CA MET A 219 -4.17 -20.54 2.12
C MET A 219 -4.57 -22.02 2.24
N PRO A 220 -5.81 -22.41 1.87
CA PRO A 220 -6.19 -23.82 1.80
C PRO A 220 -5.25 -24.63 0.92
N ASN A 221 -4.97 -25.87 1.32
CA ASN A 221 -4.02 -26.78 0.65
C ASN A 221 -2.58 -26.24 0.59
N GLU A 222 -2.13 -25.57 1.66
CA GLU A 222 -0.72 -25.28 1.91
C GLU A 222 0.09 -26.58 1.88
N ASN A 223 1.15 -26.60 1.08
CA ASN A 223 1.91 -27.83 0.80
C ASN A 223 3.38 -27.52 0.48
N MET A 224 4.21 -28.56 0.51
CA MET A 224 5.60 -28.52 0.10
C MET A 224 6.01 -29.88 -0.44
N SER A 225 6.70 -29.90 -1.58
CA SER A 225 7.24 -31.13 -2.17
C SER A 225 8.35 -31.70 -1.27
N ILE A 226 8.30 -33.01 -1.01
CA ILE A 226 9.35 -33.71 -0.27
C ILE A 226 10.67 -33.65 -1.03
N ASP A 227 10.64 -33.83 -2.36
CA ASP A 227 11.84 -33.74 -3.18
C ASP A 227 12.46 -32.34 -3.10
N SER A 228 11.63 -31.29 -3.09
CA SER A 228 12.08 -29.91 -2.96
C SER A 228 12.63 -29.61 -1.56
N LEU A 229 12.02 -30.17 -0.52
CA LEU A 229 12.56 -30.10 0.84
C LEU A 229 13.95 -30.77 0.93
N MET A 230 14.10 -31.95 0.33
CA MET A 230 15.36 -32.69 0.33
C MET A 230 16.45 -31.97 -0.48
N LYS A 231 16.09 -31.37 -1.62
CA LYS A 231 17.00 -30.52 -2.40
C LYS A 231 17.43 -29.28 -1.64
N ALA A 232 16.48 -28.56 -1.03
CA ALA A 232 16.78 -27.35 -0.27
C ALA A 232 17.65 -27.61 0.97
N ARG A 233 17.64 -28.83 1.52
CA ARG A 233 18.56 -29.27 2.58
C ARG A 233 19.98 -29.48 2.05
N GLU A 234 20.12 -29.94 0.81
CA GLU A 234 21.41 -30.23 0.18
C GLU A 234 22.13 -28.97 -0.30
N ILE A 235 21.35 -27.97 -0.74
CA ILE A 235 21.82 -26.61 -1.08
C ILE A 235 22.30 -25.89 0.18
#